data_AF-A0A2H9L9Z5-F1
#
_entry.id   AF-A0A2H9L9Z5-F1
#
_cell.length_a   1.000
_cell.length_b   1.000
_cell.length_c   1.000
_cell.angle_alpha   90.00
_cell.angle_beta   90.00
_cell.angle_gamma   90.00
#
_symmetry.space_group_name_H-M   'P 1'
#
loop_
_entity.id
_entity.type
_entity.pdbx_description
1 polymer ?
#
loop_
_entity_poly.entity_id
_entity_poly.type
_entity_poly.pdbx_seq_one_letter_code
_entity_poly.pdbx_strand_id
1 'polypeptide(L)'
;MRGDSTSKRKDIRAIGNLLGNSAAHYALYGEEQREIGTYTSQAEEIAGKRSWDKMDLEDIKKIAATRARSEIRRRMPLLGLDERDEDRYAEKVEEFIGSFMSKIVKAPSKAKQGHP
;
A
#
# COMPACT_ATOMS: atom_id res chain seq x y z
N MET A 1 6.25 15.14 -25.50
CA MET A 1 5.89 13.97 -24.67
C MET A 1 5.91 14.37 -23.19
N ARG A 2 4.77 14.67 -22.56
CA ARG A 2 4.66 15.12 -21.14
C ARG A 2 3.59 14.34 -20.33
N GLY A 3 2.99 13.29 -20.89
CA GLY A 3 1.84 12.60 -20.28
C GLY A 3 2.16 11.44 -19.35
N ASP A 4 3.28 10.73 -19.56
CA ASP A 4 3.52 9.46 -18.88
C ASP A 4 4.07 9.63 -17.44
N SER A 5 4.93 10.63 -17.21
CA SER A 5 5.48 10.91 -15.87
C SER A 5 4.42 11.37 -14.88
N THR A 6 3.42 12.14 -15.34
CA THR A 6 2.28 12.59 -14.52
C THR A 6 1.32 11.44 -14.23
N SER A 7 1.16 10.50 -15.16
CA SER A 7 0.39 9.27 -14.98
C SER A 7 1.05 8.35 -13.94
N LYS A 8 2.36 8.09 -14.08
CA LYS A 8 3.14 7.26 -13.14
C LYS A 8 3.10 7.80 -11.71
N ARG A 9 3.26 9.11 -11.51
CA ARG A 9 3.17 9.73 -10.17
C ARG A 9 1.78 9.60 -9.54
N LYS A 10 0.70 9.62 -10.35
CA LYS A 10 -0.65 9.39 -9.85
C LYS A 10 -0.82 7.96 -9.39
N ASP A 11 -0.32 6.99 -10.16
CA ASP A 11 -0.35 5.58 -9.81
C ASP A 11 0.44 5.30 -8.51
N ILE A 12 1.65 5.86 -8.37
CA ILE A 12 2.46 5.76 -7.13
C ILE A 12 1.67 6.24 -5.92
N ARG A 13 1.02 7.40 -6.02
CA ARG A 13 0.18 7.93 -4.93
C ARG A 13 -1.05 7.06 -4.67
N ALA A 14 -1.69 6.55 -5.71
CA ALA A 14 -2.86 5.70 -5.58
C ALA A 14 -2.51 4.39 -4.86
N ILE A 15 -1.45 3.71 -5.29
CA ILE A 15 -0.94 2.49 -4.65
C ILE A 15 -0.58 2.78 -3.20
N GLY A 16 0.22 3.82 -2.94
CA GLY A 16 0.63 4.19 -1.59
C GLY A 16 -0.56 4.48 -0.66
N ASN A 17 -1.57 5.22 -1.13
CA ASN A 17 -2.75 5.53 -0.32
C ASN A 17 -3.60 4.29 -0.02
N LEU A 18 -3.85 3.44 -1.02
CA LEU A 18 -4.60 2.18 -0.86
C LEU A 18 -3.87 1.24 0.11
N LEU A 19 -2.58 1.06 -0.11
CA LEU A 19 -1.73 0.22 0.73
C LEU A 19 -1.65 0.75 2.17
N GLY A 20 -1.53 2.06 2.34
CA GLY A 20 -1.52 2.68 3.68
C GLY A 20 -2.84 2.53 4.43
N ASN A 21 -3.98 2.65 3.75
CA ASN A 21 -5.28 2.36 4.36
C ASN A 21 -5.37 0.88 4.75
N SER A 22 -4.98 -0.03 3.86
CA SER A 22 -4.97 -1.47 4.11
C SER A 22 -4.10 -1.83 5.33
N ALA A 23 -2.88 -1.30 5.38
CA ALA A 23 -1.94 -1.52 6.48
C ALA A 23 -2.48 -0.97 7.82
N ALA A 24 -3.16 0.17 7.82
CA ALA A 24 -3.81 0.69 9.03
C ALA A 24 -4.94 -0.23 9.51
N HIS A 25 -5.78 -0.73 8.59
CA HIS A 25 -6.82 -1.69 8.95
C HIS A 25 -6.23 -3.00 9.50
N TYR A 26 -5.19 -3.52 8.87
CA TYR A 26 -4.46 -4.70 9.34
C TYR A 26 -3.90 -4.49 10.75
N ALA A 27 -3.22 -3.36 10.99
CA ALA A 27 -2.58 -3.09 12.27
C ALA A 27 -3.59 -2.96 13.42
N LEU A 28 -4.70 -2.26 13.18
CA LEU A 28 -5.73 -1.98 14.19
C LEU A 28 -6.66 -3.17 14.46
N TYR A 29 -7.05 -3.92 13.43
CA TYR A 29 -8.15 -4.89 13.52
C TYR A 29 -7.75 -6.32 13.14
N GLY A 30 -6.56 -6.55 12.60
CA GLY A 30 -6.11 -7.86 12.12
C GLY A 30 -6.58 -8.20 10.69
N GLU A 31 -6.34 -9.44 10.26
CA GLU A 31 -6.43 -9.89 8.87
C GLU A 31 -7.85 -9.98 8.29
N GLU A 32 -8.87 -10.11 9.13
CA GLU A 32 -10.23 -10.48 8.69
C GLU A 32 -11.06 -9.29 8.16
N GLN A 33 -10.46 -8.11 7.98
CA GLN A 33 -11.18 -6.94 7.49
C GLN A 33 -11.35 -6.96 5.97
N ARG A 34 -12.59 -6.84 5.49
CA ARG A 34 -12.94 -6.76 4.07
C ARG A 34 -12.20 -5.62 3.34
N GLU A 35 -11.98 -4.51 4.03
CA GLU A 35 -11.28 -3.33 3.53
C GLU A 35 -9.83 -3.64 3.16
N ILE A 36 -9.16 -4.53 3.91
CA ILE A 36 -7.79 -4.96 3.60
C ILE A 36 -7.76 -5.62 2.23
N GLY A 37 -8.64 -6.60 2.00
CA GLY A 37 -8.73 -7.29 0.70
C GLY A 37 -9.09 -6.34 -0.44
N THR A 38 -10.02 -5.42 -0.21
CA THR A 38 -10.47 -4.45 -1.22
C THR A 38 -9.35 -3.49 -1.63
N TYR A 39 -8.70 -2.83 -0.66
CA TYR A 39 -7.64 -1.87 -0.96
C TYR A 39 -6.39 -2.54 -1.52
N THR A 40 -6.03 -3.72 -1.01
CA THR A 40 -4.87 -4.48 -1.49
C THR A 40 -5.07 -4.91 -2.93
N SER A 41 -6.24 -5.45 -3.28
CA SER A 41 -6.57 -5.85 -4.66
C SER A 41 -6.51 -4.68 -5.64
N GLN A 42 -7.07 -3.52 -5.26
CA GLN A 42 -6.99 -2.31 -6.09
C GLN A 42 -5.55 -1.82 -6.26
N ALA A 43 -4.73 -1.90 -5.20
CA ALA A 43 -3.32 -1.54 -5.28
C ALA A 43 -2.55 -2.50 -6.20
N GLU A 44 -2.83 -3.80 -6.14
CA GLU A 44 -2.25 -4.81 -7.03
C GLU A 44 -2.65 -4.59 -8.49
N GLU A 45 -3.91 -4.23 -8.76
CA GLU A 45 -4.38 -3.92 -10.11
C GLU A 45 -3.60 -2.74 -10.70
N ILE A 46 -3.40 -1.66 -9.94
CA ILE A 46 -2.63 -0.50 -10.40
C ILE A 46 -1.15 -0.88 -10.55
N ALA A 47 -0.59 -1.62 -9.59
CA ALA A 47 0.79 -2.07 -9.66
C ALA A 47 1.05 -3.00 -10.85
N GLY A 48 0.06 -3.80 -11.27
CA GLY A 48 0.17 -4.70 -12.42
C GLY A 48 0.19 -4.01 -13.78
N LYS A 49 -0.12 -2.71 -13.87
CA LYS A 49 -0.17 -1.96 -15.14
C LYS A 49 1.20 -1.71 -15.76
N ARG A 50 2.27 -1.70 -14.97
CA ARG A 50 3.63 -1.37 -15.42
C ARG A 50 4.68 -1.93 -14.47
N SER A 51 5.93 -1.91 -14.89
CA SER A 51 7.06 -2.20 -14.02
C SER A 51 7.43 -0.98 -13.17
N TRP A 52 7.93 -1.23 -11.97
CA TRP A 52 8.32 -0.21 -11.00
C TRP A 52 9.81 -0.32 -10.72
N ASP A 53 10.52 0.80 -10.79
CA ASP A 53 11.92 0.86 -10.41
C ASP A 53 12.07 1.02 -8.89
N LYS A 54 13.31 0.91 -8.40
CA LYS A 54 13.59 1.01 -6.96
C LYS A 54 13.12 2.33 -6.35
N MET A 55 13.23 3.44 -7.09
CA MET A 55 12.81 4.75 -6.56
C MET A 55 11.29 4.84 -6.46
N ASP A 56 10.55 4.33 -7.44
CA ASP A 56 9.09 4.26 -7.37
C ASP A 56 8.62 3.45 -6.17
N LEU A 57 9.27 2.31 -5.92
CA LEU A 57 8.93 1.42 -4.83
C LEU A 57 9.19 2.09 -3.46
N GLU A 58 10.31 2.80 -3.31
CA GLU A 58 10.57 3.59 -2.10
C GLU A 58 9.54 4.71 -1.91
N ASP A 59 9.12 5.38 -2.98
CA ASP A 59 8.07 6.41 -2.92
C ASP A 59 6.72 5.81 -2.49
N ILE A 60 6.33 4.67 -3.07
CA ILE A 60 5.11 3.94 -2.68
C ILE A 60 5.17 3.57 -1.19
N LYS A 61 6.29 3.00 -0.73
CA LYS A 61 6.49 2.61 0.67
C LYS A 61 6.36 3.79 1.62
N LYS A 62 7.00 4.92 1.28
CA LYS A 62 6.95 6.15 2.09
C LYS A 62 5.53 6.72 2.18
N ILE A 63 4.80 6.77 1.06
CA ILE A 63 3.41 7.23 1.03
C ILE A 63 2.52 6.32 1.87
N ALA A 64 2.66 5.00 1.71
CA ALA A 64 1.89 4.01 2.45
C ALA A 64 2.11 4.12 3.96
N ALA A 65 3.37 4.19 4.41
CA ALA A 65 3.69 4.32 5.83
C ALA A 65 3.13 5.62 6.42
N THR A 66 3.27 6.75 5.71
CA THR A 66 2.73 8.05 6.15
C THR A 66 1.21 8.00 6.27
N ARG A 67 0.54 7.43 5.25
CA ARG A 67 -0.92 7.30 5.23
C ARG A 67 -1.42 6.38 6.34
N ALA A 68 -0.76 5.25 6.55
CA ALA A 68 -1.12 4.28 7.58
C ALA A 68 -1.03 4.89 8.99
N ARG A 69 0.10 5.54 9.32
CA ARG A 69 0.29 6.22 10.62
C ARG A 69 -0.78 7.28 10.85
N SER A 70 -1.09 8.07 9.82
CA SER A 70 -2.13 9.11 9.90
C SER A 70 -3.51 8.52 10.19
N GLU A 71 -3.85 7.40 9.55
CA GLU A 71 -5.13 6.72 9.75
C GLU A 71 -5.20 6.01 11.11
N ILE A 72 -4.10 5.42 11.57
CA ILE A 72 -3.99 4.83 12.91
C ILE A 72 -4.21 5.89 13.98
N ARG A 73 -3.43 6.98 13.98
CA ARG A 73 -3.58 8.08 14.94
C ARG A 73 -4.99 8.65 14.97
N ARG A 74 -5.63 8.75 13.80
CA ARG A 74 -7.03 9.22 13.71
C ARG A 74 -8.01 8.25 14.37
N ARG A 75 -7.77 6.94 14.32
CA ARG A 75 -8.70 5.90 14.78
C ARG A 75 -8.45 5.44 16.21
N MET A 76 -7.22 5.51 16.70
CA MET A 76 -6.86 5.15 18.08
C MET A 76 -7.80 5.73 19.14
N PRO A 77 -8.09 7.05 19.17
CA PRO A 77 -9.00 7.60 20.17
C PRO A 77 -10.45 7.10 20.02
N LEU A 78 -10.88 6.78 18.79
CA LEU A 78 -12.22 6.24 18.53
C LEU A 78 -12.37 4.79 19.00
N LEU A 79 -11.27 4.07 19.11
CA LEU A 79 -11.21 2.67 19.55
C LEU A 79 -10.82 2.54 21.04
N GLY A 80 -10.60 3.66 21.74
CA GLY A 80 -10.14 3.66 23.12
C GLY A 80 -8.72 3.12 23.30
N LEU A 81 -7.89 3.21 22.26
CA LEU A 81 -6.50 2.76 22.25
C LEU A 81 -5.55 3.86 22.73
N ASP A 82 -4.46 3.48 23.39
CA ASP A 82 -3.46 4.40 23.92
C ASP A 82 -2.45 4.78 22.83
N GLU A 83 -2.17 6.07 22.67
CA GLU A 83 -1.17 6.60 21.73
C GLU A 83 0.23 5.99 21.93
N ARG A 84 0.55 5.54 23.14
CA ARG A 84 1.81 4.84 23.45
C ARG A 84 1.97 3.51 22.71
N ASP A 85 0.87 2.91 22.23
CA ASP A 85 0.90 1.70 21.42
C ASP A 85 1.20 1.97 19.93
N GLU A 86 1.39 3.24 19.52
CA GLU A 86 1.63 3.59 18.12
C GLU A 86 2.82 2.83 17.50
N ASP A 87 3.90 2.64 18.26
CA ASP A 87 5.10 1.92 17.80
C ASP A 87 4.77 0.46 17.45
N ARG A 88 3.94 -0.21 18.25
CA ARG A 88 3.47 -1.58 17.99
C ARG A 88 2.65 -1.65 16.70
N TYR A 89 1.83 -0.63 16.42
CA TYR A 89 1.07 -0.56 15.17
C TYR A 89 1.96 -0.22 13.98
N ALA A 90 3.00 0.60 14.18
CA ALA A 90 3.97 0.93 13.14
C ALA A 90 4.74 -0.30 12.64
N GLU A 91 5.15 -1.20 13.54
CA GLU A 91 5.80 -2.46 13.17
C GLU A 91 4.91 -3.32 12.27
N LYS A 92 3.63 -3.51 12.66
CA LYS A 92 2.65 -4.26 11.84
C LYS A 92 2.43 -3.62 10.48
N VAL A 93 2.40 -2.30 10.41
CA VAL A 93 2.30 -1.55 9.15
C VAL A 93 3.50 -1.83 8.25
N GLU A 94 4.71 -1.79 8.80
CA GLU A 94 5.94 -2.03 8.04
C GLU A 94 6.03 -3.46 7.51
N GLU A 95 5.65 -4.46 8.32
CA GLU A 95 5.56 -5.86 7.89
C GLU A 95 4.55 -6.04 6.74
N PHE A 96 3.34 -5.48 6.90
CA PHE A 96 2.29 -5.58 5.89
C PHE A 96 2.72 -4.94 4.57
N ILE A 97 3.25 -3.71 4.63
CA ILE A 97 3.78 -3.01 3.46
C ILE A 97 4.91 -3.82 2.82
N GLY A 98 5.87 -4.33 3.62
CA GLY A 98 6.99 -5.12 3.11
C GLY A 98 6.56 -6.39 2.36
N SER A 99 5.55 -7.09 2.88
CA SER A 99 4.95 -8.25 2.23
C SER A 99 4.32 -7.90 0.88
N PHE A 100 3.55 -6.81 0.83
CA PHE A 100 2.97 -6.30 -0.42
C PHE A 100 4.04 -5.92 -1.44
N MET A 101 5.06 -5.16 -1.03
CA MET A 101 6.15 -4.72 -1.90
C MET A 101 6.91 -5.90 -2.51
N SER A 102 7.12 -6.95 -1.71
CA SER A 102 7.75 -8.18 -2.19
C SER A 102 6.92 -8.91 -3.25
N LYS A 103 5.59 -8.83 -3.19
CA LYS A 103 4.69 -9.42 -4.20
C LYS A 103 4.73 -8.66 -5.52
N ILE A 104 4.65 -7.32 -5.49
CA ILE A 104 4.65 -6.52 -6.71
C ILE A 104 6.01 -6.52 -7.41
N VAL A 105 7.11 -6.68 -6.68
CA VAL A 105 8.45 -6.89 -7.26
C VAL A 105 8.55 -8.24 -7.97
N LYS A 106 7.90 -9.27 -7.43
CA LYS A 106 7.92 -10.64 -7.98
C LYS A 106 6.87 -10.90 -9.04
N ALA A 107 5.87 -10.05 -9.20
CA ALA A 107 4.83 -10.21 -10.20
C ALA A 107 5.44 -10.03 -11.61
N PRO A 108 5.56 -11.09 -12.43
CA PRO A 108 5.95 -10.91 -13.82
C PRO A 108 4.88 -10.05 -14.49
N SER A 109 5.32 -9.03 -15.21
CA SER A 109 4.44 -8.21 -16.05
C SER A 109 3.56 -9.14 -16.88
N LYS A 110 2.25 -9.22 -16.56
CA LYS A 110 1.27 -9.84 -17.46
C LYS A 110 1.02 -8.91 -18.66
N ALA A 111 2.09 -8.46 -19.31
CA ALA A 111 2.02 -7.79 -20.59
C ALA A 111 2.12 -8.86 -21.68
N LYS A 112 0.95 -9.23 -22.20
CA LYS A 112 0.72 -9.88 -23.49
C LYS A 112 1.27 -11.31 -23.65
N GLN A 113 0.43 -12.30 -23.31
CA GLN A 113 0.34 -13.48 -24.18
C GLN A 113 -0.62 -13.12 -25.32
N GLY A 114 -0.08 -12.55 -26.39
CA GLY A 114 -0.73 -12.65 -27.69
C GLY A 114 -0.61 -14.10 -28.12
N HIS A 115 -1.73 -14.82 -28.19
CA HIS A 115 -1.75 -16.13 -28.83
C HIS A 115 -1.71 -15.97 -30.36
N PRO A 116 -1.03 -16.91 -31.04
CA PRO A 116 -0.73 -16.86 -32.48
C PRO A 116 -1.98 -16.90 -33.36
#